data_AF-A0A9D9DQM9-F1
#
_entry.id   AF-A0A9D9DQM9-F1
#
_cell.length_a   1.000
_cell.length_b   1.000
_cell.length_c   1.000
_cell.angle_alpha   90.00
_cell.angle_beta   90.00
_cell.angle_gamma   90.00
#
_symmetry.space_group_name_H-M   'P 1'
#
loop_
_entity.id
_entity.type
_entity.pdbx_description
1 polymer ?
#
loop_
_entity_poly.entity_id
_entity_poly.type
_entity_poly.pdbx_seq_one_letter_code
_entity_poly.pdbx_strand_id
1 'polypeptide(L)'
;MDKPKALVGLQEEDYCYPLADVSHLSDEEKRKLRIRGMHIPKLLSSDEEFEQWVSVFAPWNGRVDMPEGGFDALNKEDKRKVMSQAVFQRALWYHRKRFNAWKKEHLQPLVDELAEEASNAPQYDWRYLYSLELKKLRCMRTYFSHSLIADKDGNFGFNRWIDICIRLLEFLERDGDNILEEQVMRMNVRNVGDLVPSDVVEDYKSASVSVAEDEYSLDDKAYYYGREIYGRKMERLYYRIRLYNMREWWE
;
A
#
# COMPACT_ATOMS: atom_id res chain seq x y z
N MET A 1 6.19 -3.31 -29.06
CA MET A 1 5.26 -3.64 -27.96
C MET A 1 6.08 -4.21 -26.83
N ASP A 2 6.06 -3.56 -25.67
CA ASP A 2 6.74 -4.06 -24.48
C ASP A 2 6.15 -5.40 -24.07
N LYS A 3 7.01 -6.37 -23.75
CA LYS A 3 6.56 -7.63 -23.16
C LYS A 3 5.77 -7.28 -21.89
N PRO A 4 4.58 -7.89 -21.67
CA PRO A 4 3.85 -7.66 -20.43
C PRO A 4 4.79 -7.96 -19.27
N LYS A 5 5.03 -6.94 -18.44
CA LYS A 5 5.92 -7.02 -17.29
C LYS A 5 5.40 -8.17 -16.42
N ALA A 6 6.23 -9.18 -16.20
CA ALA A 6 5.89 -10.28 -15.31
C ALA A 6 5.51 -9.67 -13.95
N LEU A 7 4.29 -9.95 -13.50
CA LEU A 7 3.83 -9.48 -12.21
C LEU A 7 4.61 -10.24 -11.14
N VAL A 8 5.48 -9.52 -10.44
CA VAL A 8 6.27 -10.08 -9.33
C VAL A 8 5.30 -10.46 -8.21
N GLY A 9 5.48 -11.63 -7.58
CA GLY A 9 4.55 -12.17 -6.59
C GLY A 9 3.46 -13.10 -7.14
N LEU A 10 3.31 -13.19 -8.47
CA LEU A 10 2.41 -14.15 -9.14
C LEU A 10 3.10 -15.41 -9.67
N GLN A 11 4.37 -15.59 -9.32
CA GLN A 11 5.25 -16.64 -9.85
C GLN A 11 5.07 -18.01 -9.21
N GLU A 12 4.24 -18.15 -8.18
CA GLU A 12 4.04 -19.43 -7.48
C GLU A 12 3.31 -20.48 -8.33
N GLU A 13 2.56 -20.04 -9.34
CA GLU A 13 1.74 -20.94 -10.18
C GLU A 13 2.13 -20.76 -11.66
N ASP A 14 2.54 -21.86 -12.30
CA ASP A 14 2.76 -21.91 -13.74
C ASP A 14 1.42 -21.95 -14.47
N TYR A 15 0.93 -20.77 -14.89
CA TYR A 15 -0.32 -20.62 -15.63
C TYR A 15 -0.21 -20.99 -17.13
N CYS A 16 0.88 -21.65 -17.56
CA CYS A 16 1.12 -22.03 -18.95
C CYS A 16 0.37 -23.28 -19.42
N TYR A 17 -0.61 -23.78 -18.67
CA TYR A 17 -1.43 -24.92 -19.07
C TYR A 17 -2.32 -24.62 -20.30
N PRO A 18 -2.82 -25.64 -21.02
CA PRO A 18 -3.61 -25.46 -22.24
C PRO A 18 -4.85 -24.56 -22.08
N LEU A 19 -5.32 -23.98 -23.17
CA LEU A 19 -6.59 -23.26 -23.22
C LEU A 19 -7.77 -24.23 -23.08
N ALA A 20 -8.89 -23.75 -22.54
CA ALA A 20 -10.11 -24.53 -22.46
C ALA A 20 -10.71 -24.75 -23.86
N ASP A 21 -11.33 -25.91 -24.04
CA ASP A 21 -12.06 -26.20 -25.26
C ASP A 21 -13.37 -25.40 -25.31
N VAL A 22 -13.47 -24.52 -26.31
CA VAL A 22 -14.65 -23.68 -26.59
C VAL A 22 -15.28 -24.04 -27.94
N SER A 23 -14.94 -25.19 -28.51
CA SER A 23 -15.49 -25.67 -29.80
C SER A 23 -17.00 -25.90 -29.75
N HIS A 24 -17.52 -26.28 -28.59
CA HIS A 24 -18.94 -26.49 -28.33
C HIS A 24 -19.77 -25.19 -28.31
N LEU A 25 -19.13 -24.02 -28.20
CA LEU A 25 -19.82 -22.73 -28.20
C LEU A 25 -20.00 -22.19 -29.63
N SER A 26 -21.20 -21.69 -29.92
CA SER A 26 -21.50 -20.93 -31.13
C SER A 26 -20.76 -19.58 -31.16
N ASP A 27 -20.66 -18.97 -32.33
CA ASP A 27 -20.01 -17.64 -32.47
C ASP A 27 -20.73 -16.54 -31.69
N GLU A 28 -22.06 -16.64 -31.57
CA GLU A 28 -22.85 -15.72 -30.76
C GLU A 28 -22.53 -15.87 -29.27
N GLU A 29 -22.42 -17.11 -28.77
CA GLU A 29 -22.03 -17.41 -27.39
C GLU A 29 -20.61 -16.94 -27.08
N LYS A 30 -19.65 -17.21 -27.97
CA LYS A 30 -18.27 -16.70 -27.86
C LYS A 30 -18.23 -15.18 -27.80
N ARG A 31 -19.02 -14.49 -28.64
CA ARG A 31 -19.12 -13.02 -28.61
C ARG A 31 -19.71 -12.51 -27.29
N LYS A 32 -20.80 -13.12 -26.81
CA LYS A 32 -21.43 -12.76 -25.52
C LYS A 32 -20.47 -12.97 -24.34
N LEU A 33 -19.81 -14.13 -24.29
CA LEU A 33 -18.82 -14.48 -23.27
C LEU A 33 -17.68 -13.46 -23.25
N ARG A 34 -17.13 -13.14 -24.42
CA ARG A 34 -16.07 -12.13 -24.55
C ARG A 34 -16.49 -10.77 -24.00
N ILE A 35 -17.65 -10.24 -24.43
CA ILE A 35 -18.18 -8.94 -23.99
C ILE A 35 -18.37 -8.92 -22.47
N ARG A 36 -18.90 -10.01 -21.90
CA ARG A 36 -19.16 -10.13 -20.46
C ARG A 36 -17.89 -9.99 -19.62
N GLY A 37 -16.75 -10.54 -20.07
CA GLY A 37 -15.48 -10.40 -19.36
C GLY A 37 -14.66 -9.14 -19.70
N MET A 38 -15.01 -8.39 -20.76
CA MET A 38 -14.32 -7.12 -21.11
C MET A 38 -14.57 -5.99 -20.09
N HIS A 39 -15.72 -5.99 -19.41
CA HIS A 39 -16.12 -4.91 -18.50
C HIS A 39 -15.81 -5.20 -17.02
N ILE A 40 -14.70 -5.90 -16.74
CA ILE A 40 -14.27 -6.44 -15.44
C ILE A 40 -14.66 -7.93 -15.35
N PRO A 41 -13.71 -8.84 -15.04
CA PRO A 41 -13.99 -10.26 -14.75
C PRO A 41 -15.00 -10.52 -13.60
N LYS A 42 -15.54 -9.48 -12.94
CA LYS A 42 -16.53 -9.56 -11.84
C LYS A 42 -17.84 -10.25 -12.21
N LEU A 43 -18.15 -10.35 -13.50
CA LEU A 43 -19.39 -10.98 -13.98
C LEU A 43 -19.24 -12.47 -14.28
N LEU A 44 -18.02 -13.01 -14.22
CA LEU A 44 -17.76 -14.44 -14.36
C LEU A 44 -18.00 -15.13 -13.02
N SER A 45 -18.73 -16.24 -13.07
CA SER A 45 -19.29 -16.93 -11.90
C SER A 45 -18.43 -18.10 -11.42
N SER A 46 -17.55 -18.64 -12.27
CA SER A 46 -16.73 -19.82 -11.95
C SER A 46 -15.36 -19.79 -12.63
N ASP A 47 -14.45 -20.68 -12.19
CA ASP A 47 -13.16 -20.90 -12.86
C ASP A 47 -13.34 -21.46 -14.27
N GLU A 48 -14.32 -22.33 -14.46
CA GLU A 48 -14.64 -22.90 -15.77
C GLU A 48 -15.10 -21.82 -16.77
N GLU A 49 -16.03 -20.94 -16.36
CA GLU A 49 -16.50 -19.83 -17.19
C GLU A 49 -15.36 -18.86 -17.50
N PHE A 50 -14.45 -18.66 -16.53
CA PHE A 50 -13.25 -17.85 -16.73
C PHE A 50 -12.28 -18.47 -17.75
N GLU A 51 -12.01 -19.78 -17.67
CA GLU A 51 -11.12 -20.45 -18.61
C GLU A 51 -11.69 -20.45 -20.04
N GLN A 52 -13.00 -20.62 -20.20
CA GLN A 52 -13.67 -20.45 -21.49
C GLN A 52 -13.54 -19.00 -21.99
N TRP A 53 -13.72 -18.01 -21.11
CA TRP A 53 -13.57 -16.60 -21.47
C TRP A 53 -12.14 -16.27 -21.92
N VAL A 54 -11.11 -16.71 -21.19
CA VAL A 54 -9.70 -16.49 -21.54
C VAL A 54 -9.40 -17.08 -22.92
N SER A 55 -9.94 -18.26 -23.22
CA SER A 55 -9.73 -18.96 -24.49
C SER A 55 -10.28 -18.21 -25.70
N VAL A 56 -11.33 -17.39 -25.52
CA VAL A 56 -11.88 -16.52 -26.57
C VAL A 56 -11.25 -15.12 -26.54
N PHE A 57 -10.93 -14.61 -25.36
CA PHE A 57 -10.40 -13.25 -25.18
C PHE A 57 -8.94 -13.11 -25.58
N ALA A 58 -8.08 -14.06 -25.22
CA ALA A 58 -6.65 -14.02 -25.50
C ALA A 58 -6.30 -13.86 -27.00
N PRO A 59 -6.88 -14.65 -27.94
CA PRO A 59 -6.64 -14.45 -29.37
C PRO A 59 -7.20 -13.13 -29.89
N TRP A 60 -8.40 -12.74 -29.43
CA TRP A 60 -9.00 -11.46 -29.82
C TRP A 60 -8.14 -10.27 -29.39
N ASN A 61 -7.67 -10.24 -28.14
CA ASN A 61 -6.81 -9.17 -27.62
C ASN A 61 -5.44 -9.17 -28.30
N GLY A 62 -4.91 -10.36 -28.62
CA GLY A 62 -3.68 -10.54 -29.38
C GLY A 62 -3.79 -10.20 -30.87
N ARG A 63 -5.00 -9.89 -31.38
CA ARG A 63 -5.31 -9.73 -32.81
C ARG A 63 -4.84 -10.93 -33.63
N VAL A 64 -5.10 -12.12 -33.10
CA VAL A 64 -4.77 -13.41 -33.73
C VAL A 64 -6.05 -14.04 -34.25
N ASP A 65 -6.10 -14.27 -35.56
CA ASP A 65 -7.18 -15.01 -36.19
C ASP A 65 -7.02 -16.51 -35.90
N MET A 66 -8.04 -17.12 -35.30
CA MET A 66 -8.02 -18.54 -34.95
C MET A 66 -8.37 -19.38 -36.19
N PRO A 67 -7.47 -20.28 -36.65
CA PRO A 67 -7.77 -21.17 -37.77
C PRO A 67 -8.71 -22.31 -37.37
N GLU A 68 -9.27 -23.03 -38.35
CA GLU A 68 -10.13 -24.20 -38.11
C GLU A 68 -9.44 -25.31 -37.29
N GLY A 69 -8.11 -25.44 -37.41
CA GLY A 69 -7.28 -26.33 -36.58
C GLY A 69 -6.99 -25.81 -35.16
N GLY A 70 -7.66 -24.73 -34.75
CA GLY A 70 -7.58 -24.17 -33.40
C GLY A 70 -6.19 -23.63 -33.03
N PHE A 71 -5.90 -23.62 -31.73
CA PHE A 71 -4.63 -23.12 -31.20
C PHE A 71 -3.42 -23.86 -31.78
N ASP A 72 -3.53 -25.16 -32.03
CA ASP A 72 -2.41 -25.98 -32.49
C ASP A 72 -1.97 -25.67 -33.92
N ALA A 73 -2.86 -25.16 -34.76
CA ALA A 73 -2.56 -24.73 -36.12
C ALA A 73 -1.91 -23.34 -36.19
N LEU A 74 -1.82 -22.60 -35.09
CA LEU A 74 -1.15 -21.29 -35.05
C LEU A 74 0.38 -21.42 -35.24
N ASN A 75 0.98 -20.40 -35.86
CA ASN A 75 2.44 -20.27 -35.90
C ASN A 75 2.99 -20.00 -34.48
N LYS A 76 4.31 -20.19 -34.30
CA LYS A 76 4.97 -20.06 -32.99
C LYS A 76 4.82 -18.68 -32.35
N GLU A 77 4.78 -17.62 -33.14
CA GLU A 77 4.69 -16.24 -32.64
C GLU A 77 3.27 -15.92 -32.17
N ASP A 78 2.25 -16.33 -32.90
CA ASP A 78 0.86 -16.12 -32.51
C ASP A 78 0.49 -17.00 -31.32
N LYS A 79 0.98 -18.25 -31.25
CA LYS A 79 0.89 -19.08 -30.03
C LYS A 79 1.45 -18.35 -28.81
N ARG A 80 2.61 -17.70 -28.96
CA ARG A 80 3.24 -16.93 -27.88
C ARG A 80 2.39 -15.73 -27.47
N LYS A 81 1.82 -14.97 -28.41
CA LYS A 81 0.95 -13.83 -28.10
C LYS A 81 -0.29 -14.26 -27.33
N VAL A 82 -0.97 -15.30 -27.81
CA VAL A 82 -2.19 -15.84 -27.17
C VAL A 82 -1.87 -16.33 -25.76
N MET A 83 -0.84 -17.17 -25.61
CA MET A 83 -0.47 -17.70 -24.29
C MET A 83 -0.01 -16.61 -23.34
N SER A 84 0.75 -15.62 -23.81
CA SER A 84 1.16 -14.49 -22.96
C SER A 84 -0.04 -13.72 -22.41
N GLN A 85 -1.11 -13.56 -23.20
CA GLN A 85 -2.35 -12.94 -22.74
C GLN A 85 -3.10 -13.85 -21.76
N ALA A 86 -3.21 -15.13 -22.07
CA ALA A 86 -3.90 -16.10 -21.21
C ALA A 86 -3.24 -16.20 -19.83
N VAL A 87 -1.91 -16.38 -19.79
CA VAL A 87 -1.10 -16.42 -18.55
C VAL A 87 -1.31 -15.15 -17.73
N PHE A 88 -1.27 -13.98 -18.37
CA PHE A 88 -1.48 -12.71 -17.68
C PHE A 88 -2.88 -12.60 -17.05
N GLN A 89 -3.93 -12.95 -17.80
CA GLN A 89 -5.30 -12.91 -17.29
C GLN A 89 -5.54 -13.93 -16.17
N ARG A 90 -5.00 -15.15 -16.31
CA ARG A 90 -5.03 -16.19 -15.25
C ARG A 90 -4.39 -15.69 -13.97
N ALA A 91 -3.19 -15.13 -14.08
CA ALA A 91 -2.49 -14.56 -12.93
C ALA A 91 -3.35 -13.50 -12.22
N LEU A 92 -3.96 -12.57 -12.96
CA LEU A 92 -4.86 -11.56 -12.37
C LEU A 92 -6.10 -12.16 -11.69
N TRP A 93 -6.72 -13.16 -12.32
CA TRP A 93 -7.91 -13.82 -11.79
C TRP A 93 -7.64 -14.51 -10.44
N TYR A 94 -6.60 -15.34 -10.39
CA TYR A 94 -6.24 -16.07 -9.19
C TYR A 94 -5.61 -15.19 -8.13
N HIS A 95 -4.83 -14.16 -8.51
CA HIS A 95 -4.40 -13.10 -7.58
C HIS A 95 -5.60 -12.49 -6.88
N ARG A 96 -6.61 -12.08 -7.65
CA ARG A 96 -7.79 -11.41 -7.10
C ARG A 96 -8.57 -12.30 -6.13
N LYS A 97 -8.68 -13.59 -6.41
CA LYS A 97 -9.28 -14.56 -5.48
C LYS A 97 -8.51 -14.65 -4.17
N ARG A 98 -7.20 -14.87 -4.24
CA ARG A 98 -6.31 -14.93 -3.07
C ARG A 98 -6.34 -13.62 -2.28
N PHE A 99 -6.25 -12.49 -2.97
CA PHE A 99 -6.34 -11.16 -2.37
C PHE A 99 -7.68 -10.93 -1.67
N ASN A 100 -8.80 -11.37 -2.23
CA ASN A 100 -10.11 -11.23 -1.58
C ASN A 100 -10.23 -12.07 -0.30
N ALA A 101 -9.65 -13.27 -0.29
CA ALA A 101 -9.59 -14.09 0.93
C ALA A 101 -8.70 -13.42 1.98
N TRP A 102 -7.47 -13.07 1.60
CA TRP A 102 -6.52 -12.37 2.45
C TRP A 102 -7.06 -11.04 2.99
N LYS A 103 -7.74 -10.26 2.15
CA LYS A 103 -8.35 -8.97 2.53
C LYS A 103 -9.31 -9.13 3.69
N LYS A 104 -10.15 -10.17 3.68
CA LYS A 104 -11.13 -10.41 4.74
C LYS A 104 -10.45 -10.71 6.07
N GLU A 105 -9.34 -11.43 6.03
CA GLU A 105 -8.63 -11.87 7.24
C GLU A 105 -7.70 -10.78 7.81
N HIS A 106 -6.99 -10.05 6.96
CA HIS A 106 -5.89 -9.19 7.41
C HIS A 106 -6.12 -7.69 7.20
N LEU A 107 -6.87 -7.29 6.17
CA LEU A 107 -7.11 -5.87 5.89
C LEU A 107 -8.42 -5.37 6.52
N GLN A 108 -9.46 -6.19 6.51
CA GLN A 108 -10.77 -5.82 7.06
C GLN A 108 -10.69 -5.43 8.54
N PRO A 109 -9.97 -6.16 9.43
CA PRO A 109 -9.82 -5.74 10.82
C PRO A 109 -9.23 -4.34 10.98
N LEU A 110 -8.21 -3.98 10.19
CA LEU A 110 -7.61 -2.64 10.23
C LEU A 110 -8.57 -1.55 9.76
N VAL A 111 -9.40 -1.87 8.76
CA VAL A 111 -10.45 -0.95 8.27
C VAL A 111 -11.53 -0.75 9.33
N ASP A 112 -11.91 -1.81 10.03
CA ASP A 112 -12.89 -1.77 11.11
C ASP A 112 -12.35 -0.94 12.30
N GLU A 113 -11.10 -1.15 12.70
CA GLU A 113 -10.41 -0.33 13.72
C GLU A 113 -10.34 1.16 13.33
N LEU A 114 -10.05 1.46 12.05
CA LEU A 114 -10.05 2.83 11.54
C LEU A 114 -11.46 3.46 11.60
N ALA A 115 -12.49 2.70 11.25
CA ALA A 115 -13.87 3.17 11.30
C ALA A 115 -14.34 3.40 12.74
N GLU A 116 -13.96 2.52 13.66
CA GLU A 116 -14.25 2.65 15.09
C GLU A 116 -13.58 3.91 15.67
N GLU A 117 -12.30 4.13 15.38
CA GLU A 117 -11.59 5.35 15.80
C GLU A 117 -12.29 6.62 15.28
N ALA A 118 -12.69 6.62 14.00
CA ALA A 118 -13.38 7.75 13.39
C ALA A 118 -14.75 8.03 14.03
N SER A 119 -15.43 6.98 14.49
CA SER A 119 -16.72 7.10 15.16
C SER A 119 -16.63 7.66 16.58
N ASN A 120 -15.50 7.45 17.25
CA ASN A 120 -15.25 7.85 18.64
C ASN A 120 -14.41 9.13 18.75
N ALA A 121 -14.24 9.86 17.65
CA ALA A 121 -13.43 11.06 17.55
C ALA A 121 -13.81 12.12 18.61
N PRO A 122 -12.91 12.52 19.52
CA PRO A 122 -13.16 13.62 20.45
C PRO A 122 -13.32 14.93 19.68
N GLN A 123 -14.43 15.65 19.91
CA GLN A 123 -14.80 16.86 19.15
C GLN A 123 -13.79 18.02 19.24
N TYR A 124 -12.92 18.05 20.25
CA TYR A 124 -12.03 19.18 20.54
C TYR A 124 -10.55 18.81 20.68
N ASP A 125 -10.18 17.55 20.43
CA ASP A 125 -8.78 17.15 20.45
C ASP A 125 -8.28 16.89 19.02
N TRP A 126 -7.50 17.84 18.52
CA TRP A 126 -6.89 17.74 17.20
C TRP A 126 -5.87 16.60 17.10
N ARG A 127 -5.33 16.10 18.23
CA ARG A 127 -4.39 14.96 18.27
C ARG A 127 -5.03 13.68 17.76
N TYR A 128 -6.36 13.56 17.86
CA TYR A 128 -7.09 12.42 17.29
C TYR A 128 -6.86 12.29 15.77
N LEU A 129 -6.58 13.39 15.05
CA LEU A 129 -6.25 13.34 13.63
C LEU A 129 -4.98 12.52 13.36
N TYR A 130 -4.02 12.51 14.29
CA TYR A 130 -2.83 11.68 14.16
C TYR A 130 -3.14 10.19 14.35
N SER A 131 -3.98 9.83 15.34
CA SER A 131 -4.44 8.45 15.54
C SER A 131 -5.17 7.93 14.30
N LEU A 132 -6.09 8.73 13.74
CA LEU A 132 -6.78 8.38 12.50
C LEU A 132 -5.83 8.18 11.33
N GLU A 133 -4.94 9.14 11.12
CA GLU A 133 -4.03 9.11 9.98
C GLU A 133 -3.02 7.96 10.12
N LEU A 134 -2.61 7.62 11.34
CA LEU A 134 -1.80 6.44 11.64
C LEU A 134 -2.52 5.15 11.23
N LYS A 135 -3.77 4.96 11.68
CA LYS A 135 -4.59 3.79 11.31
C LYS A 135 -4.81 3.71 9.80
N LYS A 136 -5.04 4.85 9.15
CA LYS A 136 -5.16 4.95 7.69
C LYS A 136 -3.88 4.53 6.97
N LEU A 137 -2.72 5.00 7.42
CA LEU A 137 -1.44 4.62 6.82
C LEU A 137 -1.12 3.14 7.03
N ARG A 138 -1.49 2.55 8.18
CA ARG A 138 -1.38 1.10 8.43
C ARG A 138 -2.26 0.29 7.48
N CYS A 139 -3.52 0.71 7.27
CA CYS A 139 -4.40 0.12 6.26
C CYS A 139 -3.75 0.14 4.88
N MET A 140 -3.19 1.28 4.48
CA MET A 140 -2.58 1.44 3.16
C MET A 140 -1.29 0.64 3.01
N ARG A 141 -0.43 0.64 4.03
CA ARG A 141 0.80 -0.18 4.04
C ARG A 141 0.48 -1.66 3.83
N THR A 142 -0.57 -2.12 4.49
CA THR A 142 -1.07 -3.51 4.44
C THR A 142 -1.73 -3.81 3.09
N TYR A 143 -2.59 -2.92 2.59
CA TYR A 143 -3.21 -3.05 1.27
C TYR A 143 -2.16 -3.19 0.16
N PHE A 144 -1.17 -2.29 0.14
CA PHE A 144 -0.18 -2.28 -0.93
C PHE A 144 0.80 -3.45 -0.84
N SER A 145 1.06 -4.01 0.35
CA SER A 145 1.98 -5.15 0.49
C SER A 145 1.47 -6.43 -0.18
N HIS A 146 0.17 -6.55 -0.45
CA HIS A 146 -0.43 -7.70 -1.16
C HIS A 146 -0.99 -7.33 -2.54
N SER A 147 -0.71 -6.10 -2.99
CA SER A 147 -1.14 -5.60 -4.30
C SER A 147 -0.20 -6.02 -5.43
N LEU A 148 -0.63 -5.83 -6.68
CA LEU A 148 0.16 -6.17 -7.88
C LEU A 148 1.46 -5.37 -8.04
N ILE A 149 1.63 -4.27 -7.28
CA ILE A 149 2.84 -3.44 -7.32
C ILE A 149 3.88 -3.86 -6.28
N ALA A 150 3.52 -4.77 -5.37
CA ALA A 150 4.44 -5.29 -4.39
C ALA A 150 5.32 -6.41 -4.97
N ASP A 151 6.53 -6.52 -4.45
CA ASP A 151 7.37 -7.70 -4.65
C ASP A 151 6.94 -8.85 -3.74
N LYS A 152 7.67 -9.98 -3.84
CA LYS A 152 7.44 -11.20 -3.06
C LYS A 152 7.53 -10.99 -1.54
N ASP A 153 8.23 -9.95 -1.09
CA ASP A 153 8.46 -9.64 0.32
C ASP A 153 7.48 -8.56 0.81
N GLY A 154 6.49 -8.18 -0.02
CA GLY A 154 5.49 -7.18 0.29
C GLY A 154 6.01 -5.74 0.27
N ASN A 155 7.14 -5.50 -0.41
CA ASN A 155 7.73 -4.18 -0.59
C ASN A 155 7.29 -3.57 -1.91
N PHE A 156 7.09 -2.25 -1.91
CA PHE A 156 6.68 -1.46 -3.07
C PHE A 156 7.38 -0.11 -3.05
N GLY A 157 7.47 0.57 -4.20
CA GLY A 157 8.41 1.69 -4.41
C GLY A 157 8.34 2.86 -3.42
N PHE A 158 7.21 3.05 -2.73
CA PHE A 158 6.99 4.13 -1.76
C PHE A 158 6.75 3.63 -0.33
N ASN A 159 6.97 2.32 -0.05
CA ASN A 159 6.78 1.74 1.27
C ASN A 159 7.57 2.48 2.36
N ARG A 160 8.81 2.87 2.05
CA ARG A 160 9.69 3.61 2.95
C ARG A 160 9.05 4.89 3.49
N TRP A 161 8.35 5.64 2.65
CA TRP A 161 7.72 6.90 3.06
C TRP A 161 6.54 6.65 3.97
N ILE A 162 5.72 5.64 3.67
CA ILE A 162 4.63 5.21 4.55
C ILE A 162 5.17 4.74 5.90
N ASP A 163 6.21 3.90 5.91
CA ASP A 163 6.82 3.38 7.13
C ASP A 163 7.44 4.49 7.99
N ILE A 164 8.06 5.50 7.37
CA ILE A 164 8.55 6.69 8.10
C ILE A 164 7.38 7.47 8.69
N CYS A 165 6.33 7.74 7.93
CA CYS A 165 5.15 8.47 8.43
C CYS A 165 4.44 7.73 9.57
N ILE A 166 4.30 6.40 9.49
CA ILE A 166 3.76 5.58 10.58
C ILE A 166 4.58 5.79 11.85
N ARG A 167 5.91 5.64 11.78
CA ARG A 167 6.80 5.84 12.95
C ARG A 167 6.72 7.26 13.52
N LEU A 168 6.62 8.27 12.65
CA LEU A 168 6.48 9.66 13.08
C LEU A 168 5.13 9.91 13.78
N LEU A 169 4.04 9.32 13.28
CA LEU A 169 2.72 9.46 13.90
C LEU A 169 2.61 8.68 15.22
N GLU A 170 3.15 7.47 15.31
CA GLU A 170 3.23 6.70 16.58
C GLU A 170 3.96 7.48 17.68
N PHE A 171 4.94 8.28 17.27
CA PHE A 171 5.67 9.16 18.16
C PHE A 171 4.84 10.39 18.59
N LEU A 172 4.16 11.05 17.64
CA LEU A 172 3.33 12.22 17.91
C LEU A 172 2.07 11.88 18.72
N GLU A 173 1.48 10.70 18.50
CA GLU A 173 0.33 10.20 19.27
C GLU A 173 0.65 10.04 20.76
N ARG A 174 1.91 9.71 21.09
CA ARG A 174 2.40 9.58 22.46
C ARG A 174 3.05 10.86 23.00
N ASP A 175 2.79 12.01 22.38
CA ASP A 175 3.30 13.33 22.80
C ASP A 175 4.82 13.39 23.02
N GLY A 176 5.59 12.56 22.32
CA GLY A 176 7.04 12.48 22.53
C GLY A 176 7.46 11.81 23.85
N ASP A 177 6.58 11.11 24.55
CA ASP A 177 6.91 10.34 25.77
C ASP A 177 7.99 9.28 25.53
N ASN A 178 8.11 8.80 24.28
CA ASN A 178 9.16 7.86 23.89
C ASN A 178 10.52 8.52 23.59
N ILE A 179 10.66 9.86 23.72
CA ILE A 179 11.94 10.54 23.49
C ILE A 179 12.85 10.26 24.68
N LEU A 180 13.98 9.59 24.41
CA LEU A 180 15.00 9.39 25.41
C LEU A 180 15.68 10.73 25.74
N GLU A 181 15.97 10.96 27.02
CA GLU A 181 16.67 12.17 27.47
C GLU A 181 18.01 12.36 26.74
N GLU A 182 18.74 11.27 26.46
CA GLU A 182 19.97 11.34 25.67
C GLU A 182 19.76 11.93 24.26
N GLN A 183 18.62 11.62 23.63
CA GLN A 183 18.28 12.17 22.32
C GLN A 183 18.03 13.67 22.43
N VAL A 184 17.35 14.11 23.50
CA VAL A 184 17.17 15.53 23.84
C VAL A 184 18.50 16.22 24.05
N MET A 185 19.41 15.66 24.84
CA MET A 185 20.69 16.28 25.16
C MET A 185 21.60 16.42 23.94
N ARG A 186 21.52 15.49 22.98
CA ARG A 186 22.30 15.52 21.74
C ARG A 186 21.59 16.25 20.60
N MET A 187 20.43 16.87 20.87
CA MET A 187 19.62 17.50 19.85
C MET A 187 20.31 18.75 19.28
N ASN A 188 20.39 18.81 17.95
CA ASN A 188 20.81 20.02 17.26
C ASN A 188 19.60 20.94 17.03
N VAL A 189 19.53 22.09 17.71
CA VAL A 189 18.44 23.07 17.59
C VAL A 189 18.54 23.98 16.36
N ARG A 190 19.46 23.73 15.43
CA ARG A 190 19.47 24.46 14.15
C ARG A 190 18.18 24.18 13.36
N ASN A 191 17.70 25.20 12.63
CA ASN A 191 16.55 25.11 11.73
C ASN A 191 15.21 24.79 12.41
N VAL A 192 15.00 25.24 13.66
CA VAL A 192 13.71 25.12 14.37
C VAL A 192 12.95 26.44 14.51
N GLY A 193 13.53 27.55 14.05
CA GLY A 193 12.95 28.88 14.25
C GLY A 193 11.62 29.11 13.54
N ASP A 194 11.30 28.32 12.50
CA ASP A 194 9.97 28.31 11.86
C ASP A 194 9.00 27.31 12.51
N LEU A 195 9.45 26.51 13.48
CA LEU A 195 8.71 25.40 14.08
C LEU A 195 8.31 25.64 15.53
N VAL A 196 9.13 26.37 16.26
CA VAL A 196 8.98 26.61 17.70
C VAL A 196 9.27 28.07 18.00
N PRO A 197 8.53 28.72 18.91
CA PRO A 197 8.84 30.09 19.36
C PRO A 197 10.29 30.24 19.82
N SER A 198 10.87 31.44 19.61
CA SER A 198 12.30 31.67 19.87
C SER A 198 12.65 31.60 21.36
N ASP A 199 11.72 32.02 22.21
CA ASP A 199 11.76 31.90 23.67
C ASP A 199 11.93 30.45 24.11
N VAL A 200 11.16 29.50 23.58
CA VAL A 200 11.32 28.06 23.90
C VAL A 200 12.72 27.53 23.54
N VAL A 201 13.31 28.05 22.46
CA VAL A 201 14.67 27.67 22.04
C VAL A 201 15.74 28.30 22.94
N GLU A 202 15.52 29.52 23.39
CA GLU A 202 16.40 30.21 24.35
C GLU A 202 16.34 29.56 25.73
N ASP A 203 15.14 29.23 26.20
CA ASP A 203 14.90 28.50 27.43
C ASP A 203 15.55 27.10 27.39
N TYR A 204 15.42 26.37 26.28
CA TYR A 204 16.13 25.10 26.10
C TYR A 204 17.66 25.26 26.21
N LYS A 205 18.23 26.34 25.67
CA LYS A 205 19.69 26.59 25.71
C LYS A 205 20.16 26.99 27.10
N SER A 206 19.35 27.75 27.83
CA SER A 206 19.66 28.29 29.15
C SER A 206 19.32 27.32 30.30
N ALA A 207 18.43 26.36 30.06
CA ALA A 207 18.07 25.33 31.03
C ALA A 207 19.29 24.52 31.49
N SER A 208 19.42 24.42 32.80
CA SER A 208 20.43 23.61 33.49
C SER A 208 20.20 22.13 33.23
N VAL A 209 21.27 21.39 32.98
CA VAL A 209 21.26 19.92 33.03
C VAL A 209 21.43 19.55 34.50
N SER A 210 20.33 19.53 35.26
CA SER A 210 20.39 19.13 36.66
C SER A 210 20.59 17.63 36.76
N VAL A 211 21.80 17.20 37.11
CA VAL A 211 22.06 15.86 37.65
C VAL A 211 21.67 15.93 39.13
N ALA A 212 20.37 16.04 39.44
CA ALA A 212 19.95 15.98 40.83
C ALA A 212 19.98 14.51 41.29
N GLU A 213 20.54 14.27 42.47
CA GLU A 213 20.65 12.94 43.12
C GLU A 213 19.29 12.37 43.57
N ASP A 214 18.19 13.07 43.32
CA ASP A 214 16.85 12.69 43.71
C ASP A 214 16.06 12.11 42.51
N GLU A 215 15.59 10.87 42.67
CA GLU A 215 14.83 10.05 41.69
C GLU A 215 13.55 10.72 41.12
N TYR A 216 13.18 11.92 41.58
CA TYR A 216 11.95 12.63 41.22
C TYR A 216 12.17 14.01 40.59
N SER A 217 13.43 14.44 40.37
CA SER A 217 13.74 15.68 39.66
C SER A 217 13.70 15.41 38.15
N LEU A 218 12.58 15.74 37.50
CA LEU A 218 12.52 15.80 36.03
C LEU A 218 13.49 16.89 35.55
N ASP A 219 14.46 16.54 34.69
CA ASP A 219 15.36 17.53 34.09
C ASP A 219 14.52 18.52 33.25
N ASP A 220 14.47 19.77 33.69
CA ASP A 220 13.67 20.83 33.06
C ASP A 220 13.99 21.00 31.57
N LYS A 221 15.26 20.78 31.18
CA LYS A 221 15.72 20.85 29.79
C LYS A 221 15.17 19.70 28.96
N ALA A 222 15.15 18.50 29.54
CA ALA A 222 14.67 17.30 28.88
C ALA A 222 13.14 17.27 28.79
N TYR A 223 12.47 17.50 29.92
CA TYR A 223 11.04 17.30 30.10
C TYR A 223 10.20 18.40 29.46
N TYR A 224 10.54 19.68 29.70
CA TYR A 224 9.71 20.79 29.22
C TYR A 224 10.07 21.23 27.79
N TYR A 225 11.34 21.59 27.56
CA TYR A 225 11.70 22.26 26.31
C TYR A 225 12.14 21.31 25.20
N GLY A 226 12.92 20.28 25.56
CA GLY A 226 13.52 19.41 24.58
C GLY A 226 12.54 18.45 23.91
N ARG A 227 11.58 17.89 24.67
CA ARG A 227 10.50 17.08 24.11
C ARG A 227 9.63 17.87 23.16
N GLU A 228 9.27 19.10 23.52
CA GLU A 228 8.46 19.99 22.67
C GLU A 228 9.17 20.27 21.32
N ILE A 229 10.43 20.69 21.37
CA ILE A 229 11.21 20.97 20.14
C ILE A 229 11.32 19.72 19.26
N TYR A 230 11.52 18.54 19.85
CA TYR A 230 11.53 17.28 19.10
C TYR A 230 10.17 16.97 18.47
N GLY A 231 9.09 17.09 19.23
CA GLY A 231 7.72 16.93 18.75
C GLY A 231 7.46 17.76 17.50
N ARG A 232 7.78 19.06 17.56
CA ARG A 232 7.61 19.99 16.43
C ARG A 232 8.46 19.65 15.22
N LYS A 233 9.70 19.17 15.41
CA LYS A 233 10.53 18.67 14.30
C LYS A 233 9.93 17.45 13.63
N MET A 234 9.44 16.48 14.42
CA MET A 234 8.83 15.26 13.89
C MET A 234 7.54 15.58 13.13
N GLU A 235 6.70 16.44 13.70
CA GLU A 235 5.48 16.97 13.06
C GLU A 235 5.81 17.62 11.71
N ARG A 236 6.82 18.51 11.67
CA ARG A 236 7.26 19.15 10.43
C ARG A 236 7.75 18.16 9.39
N LEU A 237 8.57 17.19 9.80
CA LEU A 237 9.10 16.17 8.92
C LEU A 237 7.96 15.33 8.33
N TYR A 238 6.99 14.94 9.16
CA TYR A 238 5.79 14.23 8.74
C TYR A 238 5.05 15.01 7.65
N TYR A 239 4.72 16.29 7.88
CA TYR A 239 4.02 17.10 6.88
C TYR A 239 4.82 17.31 5.58
N ARG A 240 6.15 17.46 5.67
CA ARG A 240 7.00 17.57 4.46
C ARG A 240 7.01 16.28 3.65
N ILE A 241 7.11 15.13 4.30
CA ILE A 241 7.04 13.83 3.60
C ILE A 241 5.67 13.67 2.95
N ARG A 242 4.60 14.00 3.67
CA ARG A 242 3.24 13.96 3.15
C ARG A 242 3.07 14.84 1.90
N LEU A 243 3.53 16.08 1.96
CA LEU A 243 3.37 17.04 0.87
C LEU A 243 4.23 16.72 -0.36
N TYR A 244 5.47 16.29 -0.17
CA TYR A 244 6.44 16.20 -1.28
C TYR A 244 6.72 14.78 -1.77
N ASN A 245 6.49 13.75 -0.94
CA ASN A 245 6.81 12.37 -1.29
C ASN A 245 5.57 11.46 -1.35
N MET A 246 4.45 11.88 -0.75
CA MET A 246 3.23 11.07 -0.71
C MET A 246 2.02 11.65 -1.45
N ARG A 247 2.06 12.93 -1.87
CA ARG A 247 0.92 13.64 -2.43
C ARG A 247 0.30 12.95 -3.65
N GLU A 248 1.12 12.53 -4.60
CA GLU A 248 0.67 11.89 -5.86
C GLU A 248 0.07 10.49 -5.65
N TRP A 249 0.24 9.89 -4.48
CA TRP A 249 -0.27 8.55 -4.17
C TRP A 249 -1.60 8.60 -3.41
N TRP A 250 -2.08 9.79 -3.09
CA TRP A 250 -3.16 10.03 -2.14
C TRP A 250 -4.41 10.69 -2.74
N GLU A 251 -4.22 11.56 -3.73
CA GLU A 251 -5.29 12.17 -4.55
C GLU A 251 -5.69 11.26 -5.72
#